data_AF-A0A920FBH4-F1
#
_entry.id   AF-A0A920FBH4-F1
#
_cell.length_a   1.000
_cell.length_b   1.000
_cell.length_c   1.000
_cell.angle_alpha   90.00
_cell.angle_beta   90.00
_cell.angle_gamma   90.00
#
_symmetry.space_group_name_H-M   'P 1'
#
loop_
_entity.id
_entity.type
_entity.pdbx_description
1 polymer ?
#
loop_
_entity_poly.entity_id
_entity_poly.type
_entity_poly.pdbx_seq_one_letter_code
_entity_poly.pdbx_strand_id
1 'polypeptide(L)' 'MKVALSPMEFAKRARRLYSEKEAVVDGNLRFTYEQFFTRCDKWSAALQNMGIAMAIGSLI' A
#
# COMPACT_ATOMS: atom_id res chain seq x y z
N MET A 1 14.02 12.05 15.28
CA MET A 1 13.85 11.90 13.82
C MET A 1 12.47 12.39 13.44
N LYS A 2 12.34 13.35 12.50
CA LYS A 2 11.03 13.79 11.98
C LYS A 2 10.70 12.92 10.75
N VAL A 3 9.65 12.12 10.83
CA VAL A 3 9.13 11.34 9.69
C VAL A 3 7.91 12.08 9.18
N ALA A 4 7.88 12.39 7.87
CA ALA A 4 6.69 12.97 7.25
C ALA A 4 5.53 11.98 7.38
N LEU A 5 4.42 12.45 7.95
CA LEU A 5 3.24 11.64 8.16
C LEU A 5 2.56 11.42 6.80
N SER A 6 2.92 10.32 6.14
CA SER A 6 2.34 9.95 4.85
C SER A 6 1.24 8.89 5.04
N PRO A 7 0.27 8.80 4.11
CA PRO A 7 -0.68 7.69 4.08
C PRO A 7 0.00 6.32 4.09
N MET A 8 1.19 6.21 3.50
CA MET A 8 1.97 4.98 3.48
C MET A 8 2.46 4.57 4.87
N GLU A 9 2.76 5.52 5.76
CA GLU A 9 3.14 5.23 7.14
C GLU A 9 1.96 4.71 7.96
N PHE A 10 0.74 5.21 7.72
CA PHE A 10 -0.47 4.64 8.31
C PHE A 10 -0.73 3.22 7.82
N ALA A 11 -0.57 2.97 6.51
CA ALA A 11 -0.71 1.64 5.92
C ALA A 11 0.25 0.62 6.55
N LYS A 12 1.54 0.96 6.64
CA LYS A 12 2.56 0.11 7.28
C LYS A 12 2.22 -0.18 8.74
N ARG A 13 1.76 0.83 9.49
CA ARG A 13 1.39 0.66 10.90
C ARG A 13 0.15 -0.22 11.05
N ALA A 14 -0.86 -0.03 10.22
CA ALA A 14 -2.08 -0.84 10.23
C ALA A 14 -1.77 -2.31 9.91
N ARG A 15 -0.96 -2.58 8.88
CA ARG A 15 -0.49 -3.93 8.56
C ARG A 15 0.26 -4.58 9.73
N ARG A 16 1.14 -3.82 10.40
CA ARG A 16 1.95 -4.35 11.51
C ARG A 16 1.15 -4.66 12.77
N LEU A 17 0.23 -3.78 13.16
CA LEU A 17 -0.46 -3.87 14.46
C LEU A 17 -1.82 -4.56 14.37
N TYR A 18 -2.44 -4.54 13.19
CA TYR A 18 -3.83 -4.94 12.98
C TYR A 18 -3.98 -5.82 11.73
N SER A 19 -2.95 -6.61 11.39
CA SER A 19 -2.90 -7.45 10.18
C SER A 19 -4.17 -8.26 9.93
N GLU A 20 -4.76 -8.82 10.98
CA GLU A 20 -5.95 -9.69 10.93
C GLU A 20 -7.29 -8.93 11.01
N LYS A 21 -7.27 -7.61 11.23
CA LYS A 21 -8.50 -6.81 11.26
C LYS A 21 -9.01 -6.57 9.84
N GLU A 22 -10.33 -6.58 9.69
CA GLU A 22 -11.01 -6.26 8.44
C GLU A 22 -10.73 -4.82 8.02
N ALA A 23 -10.24 -4.64 6.80
CA ALA A 23 -9.78 -3.38 6.24
C ALA A 23 -10.63 -2.91 5.06
N VAL A 24 -11.16 -3.85 4.26
CA VAL A 24 -12.00 -3.56 3.10
C VAL A 24 -13.23 -4.45 3.13
N VAL A 25 -14.37 -3.83 2.88
CA VAL A 25 -15.71 -4.41 2.84
C VAL A 25 -16.35 -3.94 1.54
N ASP A 26 -16.53 -4.84 0.58
CA ASP A 26 -17.19 -4.56 -0.69
C ASP A 26 -18.17 -5.69 -1.03
N GLY A 27 -19.46 -5.46 -0.84
CA GLY A 27 -20.49 -6.50 -0.98
C GLY A 27 -20.22 -7.69 -0.04
N ASN A 28 -19.89 -8.86 -0.61
CA ASN A 28 -19.49 -10.06 0.12
C ASN A 28 -17.98 -10.21 0.28
N LEU A 29 -17.17 -9.38 -0.40
CA LEU A 29 -15.73 -9.41 -0.28
C LEU A 29 -15.31 -8.77 1.05
N ARG A 30 -14.45 -9.49 1.77
CA ARG A 30 -13.81 -9.04 3.01
C ARG A 30 -12.32 -9.28 2.87
N PHE A 31 -11.53 -8.24 3.14
CA PHE A 31 -10.08 -8.36 3.23
C PHE A 31 -9.59 -7.86 4.57
N THR A 32 -8.67 -8.61 5.17
CA THR A 32 -7.88 -8.11 6.28
C THR A 32 -6.86 -7.06 5.80
N TYR A 33 -6.28 -6.28 6.71
CA TYR A 33 -5.20 -5.35 6.36
C TYR A 33 -4.02 -6.06 5.66
N GLU A 34 -3.64 -7.26 6.11
CA GLU A 34 -2.58 -8.05 5.47
C GLU A 34 -2.93 -8.41 4.01
N GLN A 35 -4.15 -8.92 3.79
CA GLN A 35 -4.61 -9.31 2.46
C GLN A 35 -4.73 -8.11 1.52
N PHE A 36 -5.30 -7.01 2.02
CA PHE A 36 -5.47 -5.80 1.23
C PHE A 36 -4.13 -5.20 0.80
N PHE A 37 -3.17 -5.03 1.73
CA PHE A 37 -1.88 -4.44 1.39
C PHE A 37 -1.00 -5.38 0.56
N THR A 38 -1.07 -6.70 0.76
CA THR A 38 -0.39 -7.65 -0.15
C THR A 38 -0.86 -7.50 -1.59
N ARG A 39 -2.16 -7.25 -1.81
CA ARG A 39 -2.71 -6.98 -3.15
C ARG A 39 -2.20 -5.65 -3.71
N CYS A 40 -2.15 -4.60 -2.88
CA CYS A 40 -1.59 -3.31 -3.26
C CYS A 40 -0.11 -3.43 -3.67
N ASP A 41 0.70 -4.15 -2.89
CA ASP A 41 2.11 -4.39 -3.18
C ASP A 41 2.28 -5.08 -4.55
N LYS A 42 1.53 -6.17 -4.78
CA LYS A 42 1.55 -6.89 -6.07
C LYS A 42 1.14 -6.01 -7.25
N TRP A 43 0.09 -5.21 -7.10
CA TRP A 43 -0.38 -4.32 -8.15
C TRP A 43 0.63 -3.21 -8.45
N SER A 44 1.20 -2.59 -7.41
CA SER A 44 2.24 -1.57 -7.58
C SER A 44 3.49 -2.11 -8.28
N ALA A 45 3.91 -3.34 -7.97
CA ALA A 45 5.03 -3.99 -8.65
C ALA A 45 4.72 -4.24 -10.14
N ALA A 46 3.49 -4.64 -10.47
CA ALA A 46 3.07 -4.78 -11.85
C ALA A 46 3.09 -3.44 -12.61
N LEU A 47 2.63 -2.34 -11.98
CA LEU A 47 2.68 -1.00 -12.58
C LEU A 47 4.12 -0.52 -12.80
N GLN A 48 5.02 -0.75 -11.84
CA GLN A 48 6.44 -0.43 -11.98
C GLN A 48 7.07 -1.19 -13.16
N ASN A 49 6.72 -2.47 -13.34
CA ASN A 49 7.17 -3.25 -14.50
C ASN A 49 6.62 -2.73 -15.84
N MET A 50 5.54 -1.95 -15.83
CA MET A 50 5.00 -1.25 -17.01
C MET A 50 5.61 0.15 -17.20
N GLY A 51 6.63 0.51 -16.42
CA GLY A 51 7.30 1.81 -16.48
C GLY A 51 6.61 2.92 -15.69
N ILE A 52 5.56 2.61 -14.92
CA ILE A 52 4.89 3.58 -14.05
C ILE A 52 5.67 3.67 -12.75
N ALA A 53 6.53 4.69 -12.67
CA ALA A 53 7.27 5.04 -11.47
C ALA A 53 7.01 6.51 -11.11
N MET A 54 7.39 6.89 -9.88
CA MET A 54 7.45 8.29 -9.53
C MET A 54 8.39 8.99 -10.51
N ALA A 55 7.91 10.00 -11.21
CA ALA A 55 8.77 10.91 -11.96
C ALA A 55 9.57 11.73 -10.95
N ILE A 56 10.65 11.14 -10.43
CA ILE A 56 11.76 11.90 -9.90
C ILE A 56 12.27 12.71 -11.09
N GLY A 57 12.26 14.04 -10.96
CA GLY A 57 12.52 14.98 -12.05
C GLY A 57 13.64 14.49 -12.97
N SER A 58 13.37 14.55 -14.27
CA SER A 58 14.38 14.43 -15.32
C SER A 58 15.51 15.40 -14.98
N LEU A 59 16.58 14.88 -14.39
CA LEU A 59 17.92 15.43 -14.48
C LEU A 59 18.58 14.67 -15.62
N ILE A 60 18.20 15.08 -16.83
CA ILE A 60 19.20 15.38 -17.86
C ILE A 60 19.95 16.62 -17.37
#